data_AF-A0A259D4N7-F1
#
_entry.id   AF-A0A259D4N7-F1
#
_cell.length_a   1.000
_cell.length_b   1.000
_cell.length_c   1.000
_cell.angle_alpha   90.00
_cell.angle_beta   90.00
_cell.angle_gamma   90.00
#
_symmetry.space_group_name_H-M   'P 1'
#
loop_
_entity.id
_entity.type
_entity.pdbx_description
1 polymer ?
#
loop_
_entity_poly.entity_id
_entity_poly.type
_entity_poly.pdbx_seq_one_letter_code
_entity_poly.pdbx_strand_id
1 'polypeptide(L)'
;MFGFVVPAEVQPWVALAILLVMFTLFVMERIPVEVTAISGAVTMLVLGILPIPEATAVLSNPAPWTIAMMFLVMGGMVRTGAVEMVITAAERHVGDRPKTTIIVLFGATAIASAFMNNTPLVAVMIPVVIQLAIKLGKAPSKLLIPLSYMTVLGGMITLIGTSTNILVDGVAAQEGLAHFSLFEIAPLGIAVTVVGGLFLMLFGNRLLPDRQSMGVLLND
;
A
#
# COMPACT_ATOMS: atom_id res chain seq x y z
N MET A 1 14.57 31.87 11.99
CA MET A 1 13.39 32.76 12.18
C MET A 1 12.62 32.49 13.48
N PHE A 2 13.08 31.59 14.39
CA PHE A 2 12.51 31.39 15.74
C PHE A 2 13.49 31.69 16.88
N GLY A 3 14.63 32.34 16.62
CA GLY A 3 15.64 32.68 17.63
C GLY A 3 16.48 31.50 18.15
N PHE A 4 16.02 30.26 17.99
CA PHE A 4 16.81 29.05 18.21
C PHE A 4 17.68 28.77 16.99
N VAL A 5 19.00 28.97 17.13
CA VAL A 5 19.98 28.57 16.13
C VAL A 5 20.82 27.48 16.76
N VAL A 6 20.53 26.23 16.42
CA VAL A 6 21.39 25.11 16.81
C VAL A 6 22.74 25.31 16.12
N PRO A 7 23.87 25.29 16.85
CA PRO A 7 25.19 25.42 16.24
C PRO A 7 25.39 24.38 15.13
N ALA A 8 26.03 24.75 14.02
CA ALA A 8 26.18 23.89 12.84
C ALA A 8 26.80 22.51 13.17
N GLU A 9 27.70 22.46 14.15
CA GLU A 9 28.37 21.23 14.59
C GLU A 9 27.42 20.22 15.28
N VAL A 10 26.34 20.70 15.90
CA VAL A 10 25.36 19.86 16.61
C VAL A 10 24.10 19.56 15.78
N GLN A 11 23.86 20.28 14.69
CA GLN A 11 22.69 20.06 13.83
C GLN A 11 22.53 18.60 13.35
N PRO A 12 23.59 17.89 12.89
CA PRO A 12 23.45 16.50 12.45
C PRO A 12 23.03 15.56 13.59
N TRP A 13 23.57 15.78 14.79
CA TRP A 13 23.25 14.97 15.98
C TRP A 13 21.81 15.19 16.45
N VAL A 14 21.34 16.44 16.41
CA VAL A 14 19.95 16.77 16.74
C VAL A 14 19.00 16.19 15.69
N ALA A 15 19.35 16.27 14.41
CA ALA A 15 18.57 15.65 13.33
C ALA A 15 18.46 14.13 13.50
N LEU A 16 19.57 13.46 13.82
CA LEU A 16 19.58 12.02 14.11
C LEU A 16 18.74 11.66 15.33
N ALA A 17 18.79 12.47 16.39
CA ALA A 17 17.95 12.26 17.57
C ALA A 17 16.45 12.39 17.23
N ILE A 18 16.06 13.40 16.45
CA ILE A 18 14.68 13.56 15.96
C ILE A 18 14.27 12.33 15.14
N LEU A 19 15.12 11.89 14.21
CA LEU A 19 14.87 10.71 13.38
C LEU A 19 14.68 9.45 14.22
N LEU A 20 15.52 9.24 15.24
CA LEU A 20 15.44 8.10 16.14
C LEU A 20 14.15 8.10 16.98
N VAL A 21 13.73 9.28 17.45
CA VAL A 21 12.45 9.45 18.13
C VAL A 21 11.28 9.15 17.19
N MET A 22 11.28 9.71 15.98
CA MET A 22 10.26 9.43 14.97
C MET A 22 10.17 7.94 14.66
N PHE A 23 11.31 7.29 14.44
CA PHE A 23 11.39 5.85 14.19
C PHE A 23 10.80 5.04 15.34
N THR A 24 11.14 5.40 16.58
CA THR A 24 10.58 4.74 17.78
C THR A 24 9.06 4.92 17.85
N LEU A 25 8.56 6.13 17.58
CA LEU A 25 7.13 6.41 17.55
C LEU A 25 6.40 5.64 16.44
N PHE A 26 7.01 5.51 15.26
CA PHE A 26 6.48 4.68 14.18
C PHE A 26 6.40 3.21 14.58
N VAL A 27 7.43 2.66 15.23
CA VAL A 27 7.41 1.26 15.70
C VAL A 27 6.39 1.04 16.81
N MET A 28 6.17 2.03 17.67
CA MET A 28 5.21 1.93 18.76
C MET A 28 3.75 2.06 18.31
N GLU A 29 3.49 2.68 17.14
CA GLU A 29 2.16 2.92 16.56
C GLU A 29 1.13 3.51 17.54
N ARG A 30 1.58 4.22 18.59
CA ARG A 30 0.71 4.80 19.64
C ARG A 30 -0.04 6.04 19.17
N ILE A 31 0.53 6.74 18.19
CA ILE A 31 0.05 8.00 17.63
C ILE A 31 -0.01 7.82 16.11
N PRO A 32 -0.99 8.41 15.39
CA PRO A 32 -1.05 8.31 13.94
C PRO A 32 0.27 8.71 13.26
N VAL A 33 0.62 7.98 12.20
CA VAL A 33 1.91 8.13 11.50
C VAL A 33 2.06 9.53 10.90
N GLU A 34 0.96 10.11 10.42
CA GLU A 34 0.91 11.46 9.86
C GLU A 34 1.23 12.52 10.93
N VAL A 35 0.75 12.35 12.16
CA VAL A 35 1.04 13.26 13.27
C VAL A 35 2.51 13.17 13.64
N THR A 36 3.06 11.95 13.70
CA THR A 36 4.48 11.71 13.98
C THR A 36 5.36 12.37 12.90
N ALA A 37 5.05 12.15 11.62
CA ALA A 37 5.79 12.71 10.50
C ALA A 37 5.76 14.26 10.49
N ILE A 38 4.57 14.85 10.61
CA ILE A 38 4.40 16.31 10.62
C ILE A 38 5.09 16.93 11.83
N SER A 39 4.98 16.32 13.02
CA SER A 39 5.62 16.83 14.23
C SER A 39 7.15 16.85 14.12
N GLY A 40 7.75 15.81 13.52
CA GLY A 40 9.18 15.76 13.24
C GLY A 40 9.63 16.86 12.27
N ALA A 41 8.91 17.02 11.14
CA ALA A 41 9.19 18.06 10.16
C ALA A 41 9.06 19.47 10.76
N VAL A 42 8.00 19.74 11.53
CA VAL A 42 7.81 21.01 12.24
C VAL A 42 8.93 21.25 13.24
N THR A 43 9.37 20.22 13.97
CA THR A 43 10.49 20.34 14.92
C THR A 43 11.78 20.74 14.19
N MET A 44 12.10 20.13 13.05
CA MET A 44 13.27 20.49 12.25
C MET A 44 13.20 21.91 11.69
N LEU A 45 12.02 22.36 11.26
CA LEU A 45 11.77 23.73 10.80
C LEU A 45 11.95 24.76 11.93
N VAL A 46 11.39 24.49 13.11
CA VAL A 46 11.47 25.39 14.29
C VAL A 46 12.91 25.52 14.78
N LEU A 47 13.66 24.41 14.81
CA LEU A 47 15.08 24.39 15.20
C LEU A 47 16.02 24.99 14.15
N GLY A 48 15.50 25.35 12.97
CA GLY A 48 16.28 25.90 11.86
C GLY A 48 17.23 24.90 11.20
N ILE A 49 17.01 23.60 11.41
CA ILE A 49 17.79 22.52 10.80
C ILE A 49 17.34 22.30 9.35
N LEU A 50 16.03 22.44 9.08
CA LEU A 50 15.45 22.33 7.75
C LEU A 50 15.09 23.73 7.23
N PRO A 51 15.70 24.21 6.13
CA PRO A 51 15.27 25.44 5.46
C PRO A 51 13.86 25.32 4.88
N ILE A 52 13.07 26.40 4.97
CA ILE A 52 11.71 26.45 4.40
C ILE A 52 11.69 26.13 2.89
N PRO A 53 12.60 26.66 2.05
CA PRO A 53 12.60 26.35 0.62
C PRO A 53 12.73 24.86 0.35
N GLU A 54 13.59 24.16 1.09
CA GLU A 54 13.77 22.70 0.98
C GLU A 54 12.53 21.95 1.43
N ALA A 55 11.91 22.36 2.56
CA ALA A 55 10.67 21.77 3.04
C ALA A 55 9.53 21.90 2.01
N THR A 56 9.41 23.07 1.37
CA THR A 56 8.38 23.29 0.33
C THR A 56 8.70 22.59 -0.98
N ALA A 57 9.99 22.36 -1.30
CA ALA A 57 10.39 21.64 -2.51
C ALA A 57 9.93 20.18 -2.50
N VAL A 58 9.82 19.56 -1.32
CA VAL A 58 9.29 18.19 -1.17
C VAL A 58 7.83 18.09 -1.65
N LEU A 59 7.03 19.16 -1.50
CA LEU A 59 5.64 19.18 -1.97
C LEU A 59 5.51 19.20 -3.50
N SER A 60 6.58 19.54 -4.21
CA SER A 60 6.67 19.48 -5.67
C SER A 60 6.99 18.07 -6.18
N ASN A 61 7.28 17.11 -5.29
CA ASN A 61 7.45 15.72 -5.68
C ASN A 61 6.10 15.20 -6.26
N PRO A 62 6.09 14.61 -7.46
CA PRO A 62 4.85 14.11 -8.07
C PRO A 62 4.23 12.92 -7.32
N ALA A 63 5.02 12.17 -6.55
CA ALA A 63 4.59 10.89 -5.97
C ALA A 63 3.36 11.00 -5.03
N PRO A 64 3.31 11.92 -4.04
CA PRO A 64 2.13 12.07 -3.18
C PRO A 64 0.86 12.46 -3.95
N TRP A 65 1.01 13.31 -4.97
CA TRP A 65 -0.09 13.75 -5.83
C TRP A 65 -0.63 12.60 -6.68
N THR A 66 0.24 11.75 -7.21
CA THR A 66 -0.17 10.53 -7.93
C THR A 66 -1.03 9.63 -7.03
N ILE A 67 -0.63 9.43 -5.77
CA ILE A 67 -1.39 8.62 -4.81
C ILE A 67 -2.77 9.24 -4.55
N ALA A 68 -2.84 10.56 -4.31
CA ALA A 68 -4.10 11.28 -4.08
C ALA A 68 -5.07 11.13 -5.26
N MET A 69 -4.58 11.25 -6.49
CA MET A 69 -5.40 11.07 -7.70
C MET A 69 -5.90 9.63 -7.86
N MET A 70 -5.10 8.62 -7.47
CA MET A 70 -5.55 7.22 -7.49
C MET A 70 -6.69 6.95 -6.49
N PHE A 71 -6.67 7.57 -5.31
CA PHE A 71 -7.80 7.48 -4.38
C PHE A 71 -9.07 8.13 -4.94
N LEU A 72 -8.93 9.22 -5.71
CA LEU A 72 -10.06 9.89 -6.36
C LEU A 72 -10.68 9.00 -7.45
N VAL A 73 -9.86 8.30 -8.24
CA VAL A 73 -10.30 7.30 -9.21
C VAL A 73 -11.03 6.14 -8.53
N MET A 74 -10.49 5.62 -7.41
CA MET A 74 -11.13 4.57 -6.62
C MET A 74 -12.52 5.01 -6.11
N GLY A 75 -12.63 6.23 -5.56
CA GLY A 75 -13.92 6.78 -5.14
C GLY A 75 -14.92 6.87 -6.29
N GLY A 76 -14.44 7.22 -7.50
CA GLY A 76 -15.22 7.19 -8.73
C GLY A 76 -15.75 5.79 -9.06
N MET A 77 -14.91 4.76 -9.00
CA MET A 77 -15.28 3.37 -9.30
C MET A 77 -16.34 2.80 -8.33
N VAL A 78 -16.20 3.12 -7.03
CA VAL A 78 -17.20 2.72 -6.02
C VAL A 78 -18.54 3.42 -6.31
N ARG A 79 -18.50 4.72 -6.61
CA ARG A 79 -19.72 5.50 -6.87
C ARG A 79 -20.45 5.09 -8.16
N THR A 80 -19.73 4.60 -9.17
CA THR A 80 -20.31 4.20 -10.47
C THR A 80 -20.85 2.77 -10.49
N GLY A 81 -20.70 1.99 -9.42
CA GLY A 81 -21.12 0.59 -9.42
C GLY A 81 -20.09 -0.37 -10.05
N ALA A 82 -18.89 0.12 -10.39
CA ALA A 82 -17.89 -0.71 -11.08
C ALA A 82 -17.39 -1.85 -10.18
N VAL A 83 -17.33 -1.61 -8.88
CA VAL A 83 -16.96 -2.62 -7.87
C VAL A 83 -18.01 -3.73 -7.82
N GLU A 84 -19.29 -3.38 -7.84
CA GLU A 84 -20.43 -4.30 -7.83
C GLU A 84 -20.47 -5.18 -9.08
N MET A 85 -20.07 -4.63 -10.24
CA MET A 85 -19.90 -5.42 -11.47
C MET A 85 -18.81 -6.48 -11.31
N VAL A 86 -17.67 -6.14 -10.70
CA VAL A 86 -16.58 -7.09 -10.43
C VAL A 86 -17.02 -8.17 -9.44
N ILE A 87 -17.75 -7.82 -8.39
CA ILE A 87 -18.35 -8.77 -7.44
C ILE A 87 -19.24 -9.77 -8.19
N THR A 88 -20.20 -9.26 -8.95
CA THR A 88 -21.17 -10.08 -9.67
C THR A 88 -20.48 -11.03 -10.66
N ALA A 89 -19.46 -10.54 -11.37
CA ALA A 89 -18.68 -11.35 -12.29
C ALA A 89 -17.89 -12.46 -11.57
N ALA A 90 -17.28 -12.14 -10.42
CA ALA A 90 -16.56 -13.11 -9.60
C ALA A 90 -17.51 -14.19 -9.05
N GLU A 91 -18.71 -13.81 -8.63
CA GLU A 91 -19.69 -14.71 -8.03
C GLU A 91 -20.28 -15.74 -9.00
N ARG A 92 -20.43 -15.39 -10.29
CA ARG A 92 -21.07 -16.25 -11.31
C ARG A 92 -20.45 -17.66 -11.43
N HIS A 93 -19.18 -17.83 -11.05
CA HIS A 93 -18.45 -19.09 -11.22
C HIS A 93 -18.10 -19.78 -9.89
N VAL A 94 -18.47 -19.19 -8.74
CA VAL A 94 -18.10 -19.69 -7.40
C VAL A 94 -18.68 -21.07 -7.10
N GLY A 95 -19.93 -21.32 -7.52
CA GLY A 95 -20.64 -22.58 -7.23
C GLY A 95 -20.01 -23.80 -7.89
N ASP A 96 -19.54 -23.68 -9.13
CA ASP A 96 -19.04 -24.82 -9.89
C ASP A 96 -17.54 -25.08 -9.67
N ARG A 97 -16.74 -24.02 -9.48
CA ARG A 97 -15.26 -24.11 -9.46
C ARG A 97 -14.61 -23.17 -8.43
N PRO A 98 -14.80 -23.42 -7.13
CA PRO A 98 -14.38 -22.51 -6.06
C PRO A 98 -12.88 -22.21 -6.04
N LYS A 99 -12.03 -23.20 -6.34
CA LYS A 99 -10.56 -23.00 -6.42
C LYS A 99 -10.17 -22.10 -7.60
N THR A 100 -10.78 -22.32 -8.76
CA THR A 100 -10.51 -21.53 -9.97
C THR A 100 -10.94 -20.08 -9.75
N THR A 101 -12.09 -19.85 -9.11
CA THR A 101 -12.55 -18.48 -8.82
C THR A 101 -11.59 -17.73 -7.91
N ILE A 102 -11.06 -18.36 -6.87
CA ILE A 102 -10.05 -17.73 -5.99
C ILE A 102 -8.77 -17.39 -6.77
N ILE A 103 -8.27 -18.32 -7.59
CA ILE A 103 -7.06 -18.11 -8.39
C ILE A 103 -7.27 -16.96 -9.38
N VAL A 104 -8.40 -16.94 -10.09
CA VAL A 104 -8.74 -15.88 -11.05
C VAL A 104 -8.90 -14.54 -10.33
N LEU A 105 -9.58 -14.50 -9.19
CA LEU A 105 -9.78 -13.28 -8.41
C LEU A 105 -8.45 -12.69 -7.94
N PHE A 106 -7.59 -13.49 -7.33
CA PHE A 106 -6.30 -13.02 -6.83
C PHE A 106 -5.31 -12.71 -7.96
N GLY A 107 -5.33 -13.47 -9.06
CA GLY A 107 -4.56 -13.16 -10.26
C GLY A 107 -4.99 -11.83 -10.88
N ALA A 108 -6.30 -11.61 -11.03
CA ALA A 108 -6.84 -10.34 -11.51
C ALA A 108 -6.50 -9.19 -10.56
N THR A 109 -6.54 -9.42 -9.25
CA THR A 109 -6.14 -8.41 -8.25
C THR A 109 -4.68 -8.07 -8.38
N ALA A 110 -3.78 -9.05 -8.51
CA ALA A 110 -2.35 -8.79 -8.68
C ALA A 110 -2.07 -8.00 -9.96
N ILE A 111 -2.74 -8.35 -11.07
CA ILE A 111 -2.63 -7.60 -12.33
C ILE A 111 -3.18 -6.17 -12.17
N ALA A 112 -4.33 -5.99 -11.52
CA ALA A 112 -4.88 -4.67 -11.26
C ALA A 112 -3.93 -3.84 -10.38
N SER A 113 -3.32 -4.47 -9.38
CA SER A 113 -2.35 -3.83 -8.48
C SER A 113 -1.08 -3.42 -9.19
N ALA A 114 -0.72 -4.09 -10.28
CA ALA A 114 0.39 -3.67 -11.12
C ALA A 114 0.15 -2.28 -11.73
N PHE A 115 -1.09 -1.77 -11.78
CA PHE A 115 -1.41 -0.44 -12.32
C PHE A 115 -2.09 0.49 -11.31
N MET A 116 -2.41 -0.01 -10.11
CA MET A 116 -3.13 0.70 -9.07
C MET A 116 -2.44 0.50 -7.72
N ASN A 117 -2.32 1.57 -6.94
CA ASN A 117 -1.76 1.48 -5.59
C ASN A 117 -2.53 0.45 -4.72
N ASN A 118 -1.77 -0.26 -3.86
CA ASN A 118 -2.28 -1.37 -3.07
C ASN A 118 -3.46 -1.01 -2.17
N THR A 119 -3.40 0.14 -1.49
CA THR A 119 -4.39 0.57 -0.47
C THR A 119 -5.81 0.73 -1.03
N PRO A 120 -6.04 1.53 -2.09
CA PRO A 120 -7.38 1.65 -2.66
C PRO A 120 -7.88 0.33 -3.25
N LEU A 121 -7.01 -0.46 -3.87
CA LEU A 121 -7.40 -1.74 -4.45
C LEU A 121 -7.88 -2.74 -3.39
N VAL A 122 -7.14 -2.88 -2.27
CA VAL A 122 -7.56 -3.75 -1.17
C VAL A 122 -8.89 -3.30 -0.59
N ALA A 123 -9.08 -2.00 -0.36
CA ALA A 123 -10.34 -1.48 0.18
C ALA A 123 -11.56 -1.80 -0.72
N VAL A 124 -11.40 -1.75 -2.05
CA VAL A 124 -12.42 -2.20 -3.01
C VAL A 124 -12.67 -3.71 -2.92
N MET A 125 -11.60 -4.50 -2.73
CA MET A 125 -11.67 -5.95 -2.78
C MET A 125 -12.10 -6.61 -1.47
N ILE A 126 -11.97 -5.95 -0.32
CA ILE A 126 -12.42 -6.45 0.99
C ILE A 126 -13.89 -6.94 0.96
N PRO A 127 -14.90 -6.14 0.54
CA PRO A 127 -16.28 -6.60 0.52
C PRO A 127 -16.49 -7.77 -0.45
N VAL A 128 -15.78 -7.80 -1.59
CA VAL A 128 -15.82 -8.90 -2.57
C VAL A 128 -15.32 -10.19 -1.94
N VAL A 129 -14.18 -10.12 -1.24
CA VAL A 129 -13.54 -11.27 -0.62
C VAL A 129 -14.29 -11.77 0.61
N ILE A 130 -14.90 -10.88 1.39
CA ILE A 130 -15.76 -11.28 2.52
C ILE A 130 -16.99 -12.05 2.01
N GLN A 131 -17.69 -11.53 0.99
CA GLN A 131 -18.84 -12.22 0.42
C GLN A 131 -18.46 -13.58 -0.18
N LEU A 132 -17.32 -13.64 -0.89
CA LEU A 132 -16.80 -14.90 -1.40
C LEU A 132 -16.47 -15.90 -0.28
N ALA A 133 -15.86 -15.43 0.82
CA ALA A 133 -15.56 -16.28 1.97
C ALA A 133 -16.84 -16.88 2.58
N ILE A 134 -17.89 -16.08 2.74
CA ILE A 134 -19.19 -16.50 3.26
C ILE A 134 -19.82 -17.55 2.33
N LYS A 135 -19.87 -17.32 1.02
CA LYS A 135 -20.41 -18.28 0.04
C LYS A 135 -19.65 -19.61 0.03
N LEU A 136 -18.34 -19.57 0.30
CA LEU A 136 -17.49 -20.75 0.37
C LEU A 136 -17.48 -21.45 1.75
N GLY A 137 -18.20 -20.91 2.74
CA GLY A 137 -18.16 -21.40 4.12
C GLY A 137 -16.77 -21.32 4.77
N LYS A 138 -15.94 -20.35 4.37
CA LYS A 138 -14.57 -20.16 4.88
C LYS A 138 -14.49 -18.92 5.76
N ALA A 139 -13.57 -18.95 6.73
CA ALA A 139 -13.22 -17.76 7.50
C ALA A 139 -12.68 -16.66 6.56
N PRO A 140 -13.19 -15.41 6.63
CA PRO A 140 -12.71 -14.32 5.79
C PRO A 140 -11.20 -14.06 5.91
N SER A 141 -10.62 -14.26 7.10
CA SER A 141 -9.16 -14.12 7.32
C SER A 141 -8.33 -14.96 6.35
N LYS A 142 -8.80 -16.15 5.97
CA LYS A 142 -8.12 -17.07 5.04
C LYS A 142 -8.10 -16.57 3.60
N LEU A 143 -8.93 -15.61 3.24
CA LEU A 143 -8.93 -14.99 1.91
C LEU A 143 -8.45 -13.53 1.93
N LEU A 144 -8.68 -12.79 3.02
CA LEU A 144 -8.25 -11.40 3.18
C LEU A 144 -6.72 -11.25 3.25
N ILE A 145 -6.01 -12.16 3.94
CA ILE A 145 -4.54 -12.12 3.97
C ILE A 145 -3.96 -12.41 2.58
N PRO A 146 -4.36 -13.48 1.87
CA PRO A 146 -3.92 -13.71 0.50
C PRO A 146 -4.26 -12.56 -0.46
N LEU A 147 -5.43 -11.94 -0.32
CA LEU A 147 -5.79 -10.74 -1.08
C LEU A 147 -4.73 -9.64 -0.85
N SER A 148 -4.42 -9.33 0.40
CA SER A 148 -3.45 -8.30 0.76
C SER A 148 -2.07 -8.60 0.16
N TYR A 149 -1.56 -9.83 0.34
CA TYR A 149 -0.25 -10.18 -0.20
C TYR A 149 -0.24 -10.18 -1.73
N MET A 150 -1.24 -10.74 -2.40
CA MET A 150 -1.30 -10.74 -3.87
C MET A 150 -1.40 -9.34 -4.45
N THR A 151 -2.07 -8.43 -3.73
CA THR A 151 -2.07 -7.00 -4.06
C THR A 151 -0.64 -6.44 -3.96
N VAL A 152 0.01 -6.55 -2.79
CA VAL A 152 1.37 -6.03 -2.58
C VAL A 152 2.37 -6.59 -3.59
N LEU A 153 2.31 -7.90 -3.84
CA LEU A 153 3.18 -8.58 -4.79
C LEU A 153 2.94 -8.09 -6.22
N GLY A 154 1.67 -8.00 -6.64
CA GLY A 154 1.30 -7.49 -7.95
C GLY A 154 1.73 -6.04 -8.18
N GLY A 155 1.66 -5.19 -7.15
CA GLY A 155 2.14 -3.81 -7.19
C GLY A 155 3.63 -3.67 -7.50
N MET A 156 4.44 -4.71 -7.27
CA MET A 156 5.87 -4.69 -7.60
C MET A 156 6.14 -4.90 -9.09
N ILE A 157 5.14 -5.23 -9.91
CA ILE A 157 5.32 -5.52 -11.34
C ILE A 157 5.62 -4.26 -12.15
N THR A 158 5.13 -3.09 -11.74
CA THR A 158 5.41 -1.84 -12.48
C THR A 158 5.92 -0.73 -11.57
N LEU A 159 6.47 0.30 -12.20
CA LEU A 159 6.87 1.53 -11.53
C LEU A 159 5.72 2.22 -10.79
N ILE A 160 4.51 2.20 -11.36
CA ILE A 160 3.35 2.91 -10.80
C ILE A 160 2.53 2.07 -9.81
N GLY A 161 2.81 0.76 -9.73
CA GLY A 161 2.04 -0.16 -8.88
C GLY A 161 2.21 0.08 -7.38
N THR A 162 3.32 0.68 -6.95
CA THR A 162 3.51 1.08 -5.55
C THR A 162 4.11 2.48 -5.41
N SER A 163 3.69 3.18 -4.37
CA SER A 163 4.26 4.48 -3.97
C SER A 163 5.77 4.43 -3.70
N THR A 164 6.27 3.29 -3.22
CA THR A 164 7.71 3.08 -2.96
C THR A 164 8.52 3.09 -4.25
N ASN A 165 8.01 2.48 -5.32
CA ASN A 165 8.70 2.46 -6.62
C ASN A 165 8.79 3.87 -7.22
N ILE A 166 7.70 4.64 -7.15
CA ILE A 166 7.67 6.04 -7.61
C ILE A 166 8.60 6.92 -6.77
N LEU A 167 8.67 6.69 -5.45
CA LEU A 167 9.58 7.43 -4.58
C LEU A 167 11.05 7.19 -4.94
N VAL A 168 11.43 5.92 -5.15
CA VAL A 168 12.79 5.55 -5.55
C VAL A 168 13.16 6.15 -6.91
N ASP A 169 12.24 6.13 -7.87
CA ASP A 169 12.42 6.78 -9.18
C ASP A 169 12.61 8.30 -9.05
N GLY A 170 11.79 8.95 -8.24
CA GLY A 170 11.90 10.38 -7.98
C GLY A 170 13.25 10.76 -7.35
N VAL A 171 13.76 9.94 -6.42
CA VAL A 171 15.07 10.14 -5.80
C VAL A 171 16.20 9.88 -6.81
N ALA A 172 16.12 8.79 -7.60
CA ALA A 172 17.11 8.47 -8.62
C ALA A 172 17.25 9.60 -9.66
N ALA A 173 16.12 10.16 -10.10
CA ALA A 173 16.10 11.29 -11.02
C ALA A 173 16.73 12.56 -10.44
N GLN A 174 16.56 12.82 -9.13
CA GLN A 174 17.20 13.95 -8.45
C GLN A 174 18.73 13.82 -8.39
N GLU A 175 19.25 12.58 -8.34
CA GLU A 175 20.69 12.28 -8.38
C GLU A 175 21.26 12.24 -9.82
N GLY A 176 20.47 12.60 -10.83
CA GLY A 176 20.92 12.66 -12.23
C GLY A 176 20.89 11.33 -12.99
N LEU A 177 20.27 10.28 -12.42
CA LEU A 177 20.01 9.03 -13.14
C LEU A 177 18.78 9.19 -14.04
N ALA A 178 18.68 8.33 -15.07
CA ALA A 178 17.49 8.27 -15.89
C ALA A 178 16.31 7.70 -15.09
N HIS A 179 15.10 8.20 -15.36
CA HIS A 179 13.87 7.60 -14.84
C HIS A 179 13.77 6.14 -15.26
N PHE A 180 13.26 5.30 -14.35
CA PHE A 180 12.94 3.91 -14.66
C PHE A 180 11.84 3.86 -15.71
N SER A 181 11.96 2.89 -16.62
CA SER A 181 10.88 2.53 -17.52
C SER A 181 9.75 1.82 -16.76
N LEU A 182 8.51 1.95 -17.26
CA LEU A 182 7.32 1.43 -16.58
C LEU A 182 7.42 -0.06 -16.22
N PHE A 183 8.07 -0.86 -17.07
CA PHE A 183 8.18 -2.32 -16.96
C PHE A 183 9.59 -2.81 -16.63
N GLU A 184 10.50 -1.92 -16.24
CA GLU A 184 11.89 -2.32 -15.93
C GLU A 184 11.95 -3.35 -14.80
N ILE A 185 11.08 -3.18 -13.81
CA ILE A 185 10.99 -4.01 -12.61
C ILE A 185 10.12 -5.27 -12.87
N ALA A 186 9.40 -5.33 -13.99
CA ALA A 186 8.40 -6.36 -14.27
C ALA A 186 8.93 -7.80 -14.20
N PRO A 187 10.12 -8.15 -14.74
CA PRO A 187 10.63 -9.52 -14.64
C PRO A 187 10.77 -9.99 -13.19
N LEU A 188 11.28 -9.13 -12.32
CA LEU A 188 11.41 -9.41 -10.89
C LEU A 188 10.05 -9.44 -10.21
N GLY A 189 9.21 -8.43 -10.45
CA GLY A 189 7.87 -8.33 -9.85
C GLY A 189 6.99 -9.53 -10.21
N ILE A 190 7.03 -9.99 -11.46
CA ILE A 190 6.32 -11.19 -11.93
C ILE A 190 6.85 -12.43 -11.22
N ALA A 191 8.19 -12.60 -11.16
CA ALA A 191 8.79 -13.76 -10.49
C ALA A 191 8.37 -13.85 -9.02
N VAL A 192 8.46 -12.74 -8.27
CA VAL A 192 8.07 -12.69 -6.86
C VAL A 192 6.56 -12.89 -6.69
N THR A 193 5.74 -12.33 -7.58
CA THR A 193 4.28 -12.53 -7.56
C THR A 193 3.90 -13.99 -7.79
N VAL A 194 4.54 -14.66 -8.75
CA VAL A 194 4.28 -16.08 -9.02
C VAL A 194 4.73 -16.94 -7.84
N VAL A 195 5.94 -16.73 -7.32
CA VAL A 195 6.46 -17.49 -6.18
C VAL A 195 5.62 -17.27 -4.92
N GLY A 196 5.29 -16.02 -4.61
CA GLY A 196 4.45 -15.68 -3.45
C GLY A 196 3.02 -16.19 -3.61
N GLY A 197 2.45 -16.12 -4.81
CA GLY A 197 1.14 -16.68 -5.12
C GLY A 197 1.11 -18.21 -4.97
N LEU A 198 2.13 -18.91 -5.47
CA LEU A 198 2.28 -20.35 -5.27
C LEU A 198 2.44 -20.70 -3.78
N PHE A 199 3.23 -19.91 -3.04
CA PHE A 199 3.38 -20.09 -1.59
C PHE A 199 2.04 -19.94 -0.87
N LEU A 200 1.28 -18.88 -1.13
CA LEU A 200 -0.04 -18.67 -0.53
C LEU A 200 -1.04 -19.77 -0.92
N MET A 201 -0.98 -20.24 -2.16
CA MET A 201 -1.83 -21.34 -2.65
C MET A 201 -1.54 -22.66 -1.94
N LEU A 202 -0.27 -22.99 -1.71
CA LEU A 202 0.17 -24.24 -1.10
C LEU A 202 0.07 -24.21 0.43
N PHE A 203 0.45 -23.10 1.04
CA PHE A 203 0.66 -22.99 2.49
C PHE A 203 -0.39 -22.12 3.19
N GLY A 204 -1.10 -21.25 2.49
CA GLY A 204 -2.05 -20.29 3.08
C GLY A 204 -3.18 -20.95 3.86
N ASN A 205 -3.78 -22.03 3.37
CA ASN A 205 -4.83 -22.74 4.12
C ASN A 205 -4.34 -23.37 5.44
N ARG A 206 -3.03 -23.65 5.58
CA ARG A 206 -2.45 -24.34 6.74
C ARG A 206 -1.86 -23.37 7.76
N LEU A 207 -1.28 -22.25 7.31
CA LEU A 207 -0.66 -21.25 8.19
C LEU A 207 -1.63 -20.17 8.67
N LEU A 208 -2.69 -19.86 7.90
CA LEU A 208 -3.59 -18.77 8.24
C LEU A 208 -4.60 -19.18 9.31
N PRO A 209 -4.71 -18.42 10.42
CA PRO A 209 -5.65 -18.72 11.48
C PRO A 209 -7.10 -18.48 11.02
N ASP A 210 -8.00 -19.31 11.55
CA ASP A 210 -9.44 -19.12 11.42
C ASP A 210 -9.89 -17.99 12.34
N ARG A 211 -9.99 -16.77 11.79
CA ARG A 211 -10.57 -15.62 12.47
C ARG A 211 -11.82 -15.21 11.72
N GLN A 212 -12.96 -15.22 12.41
CA GLN A 212 -14.17 -14.62 11.87
C GLN A 212 -13.94 -13.10 11.72
N SER A 213 -14.40 -12.54 10.60
CA SER A 213 -14.32 -11.09 10.39
C SER A 213 -15.19 -10.39 11.45
N MET A 214 -14.70 -9.31 12.06
CA MET A 214 -15.53 -8.45 12.92
C MET A 214 -16.77 -7.90 12.21
N GLY A 215 -16.76 -7.83 10.87
CA GLY A 215 -17.94 -7.47 10.09
C GLY A 215 -19.07 -8.51 10.10
N VAL A 216 -18.79 -9.76 10.49
CA VAL A 216 -19.84 -10.77 10.73
C VAL A 216 -20.40 -10.63 12.15
N LEU A 217 -19.57 -10.27 13.12
CA LEU A 217 -19.98 -10.05 14.53
C LEU A 217 -20.84 -8.79 14.75
N LEU A 218 -20.84 -7.85 13.80
CA LEU A 218 -21.62 -6.61 13.85
C LEU A 218 -23.00 -6.72 13.17
N ASN A 219 -23.29 -7.86 12.53
CA ASN A 219 -24.56 -8.12 11.85
C ASN A 219 -25.45 -9.16 12.59
N ASP A 220 -25.02 -9.62 13.76
CA ASP A 220 -25.82 -10.42 14.72
C ASP A 220 -26.25 -9.53 15.91
#